data_AF-R6GVA7-F1
#
_entry.id   AF-R6GVA7-F1
#
_cell.length_a   1.000
_cell.length_b   1.000
_cell.length_c   1.000
_cell.angle_alpha   90.00
_cell.angle_beta   90.00
_cell.angle_gamma   90.00
#
_symmetry.space_group_name_H-M   'P 1'
#
loop_
_entity.id
_entity.type
_entity.pdbx_description
1 polymer ?
#
loop_
_entity_poly.entity_id
_entity_poly.type
_entity_poly.pdbx_seq_one_letter_code
_entity_poly.pdbx_strand_id
1 'polypeptide(L)'
;MEIVYHGSKESGLKRLEPRKSTHGTYVYATPEKVLALHFSKRCGDDLVYDIGHFSIEKDGPWELIENVPGAFDKMYSNSSSIYTLPKETFKDLHTGFCEIVSEVSVDVISEEYCNNVWEGILKAEKEGLIKIYRYPNKPTGFKHDGSDILDKWRRYKNVFKKEFTRNDFNRLIYLHPNLMQKVNELAEEFGYDYRYEPNDLINIFQDRIERQLRDLDHEQYIDCAYISICSFFPELIPKIDELYQYYKQAIMEQEATQKLK
;
A
#
# COMPACT_ATOMS: atom_id res chain seq x y z
N MET A 1 -9.74 -32.39 -1.54
CA MET A 1 -8.58 -31.67 -1.00
C MET A 1 -8.96 -30.22 -0.94
N GLU A 2 -8.96 -29.61 0.25
CA GLU A 2 -9.21 -28.17 0.37
C GLU A 2 -7.95 -27.41 -0.02
N ILE A 3 -8.10 -26.27 -0.68
CA ILE A 3 -7.00 -25.48 -1.23
C ILE A 3 -7.03 -24.05 -0.73
N VAL A 4 -5.86 -23.42 -0.74
CA VAL A 4 -5.66 -22.01 -0.41
C VAL A 4 -4.66 -21.40 -1.39
N TYR A 5 -4.58 -20.08 -1.43
CA TYR A 5 -3.81 -19.34 -2.42
C TYR A 5 -2.73 -18.47 -1.78
N HIS A 6 -1.56 -18.41 -2.40
CA HIS A 6 -0.47 -17.51 -2.03
C HIS A 6 -0.06 -16.67 -3.23
N GLY A 7 -0.04 -15.35 -3.08
CA GLY A 7 0.48 -14.42 -4.08
C GLY A 7 1.95 -14.11 -3.83
N SER A 8 2.79 -14.17 -4.87
CA SER A 8 4.20 -13.80 -4.77
C SER A 8 4.69 -13.11 -6.04
N LYS A 9 5.63 -12.18 -5.87
CA LYS A 9 6.40 -11.61 -6.98
C LYS A 9 7.43 -12.58 -7.56
N GLU A 10 7.77 -13.63 -6.82
CA GLU A 10 8.71 -14.68 -7.24
C GLU A 10 7.94 -15.77 -8.00
N SER A 11 8.44 -16.17 -9.17
CA SER A 11 7.86 -17.25 -9.99
C SER A 11 8.68 -18.54 -9.89
N GLY A 12 8.08 -19.68 -10.25
CA GLY A 12 8.71 -21.00 -10.28
C GLY A 12 8.88 -21.69 -8.92
N LEU A 13 8.29 -21.16 -7.84
CA LEU A 13 8.40 -21.75 -6.51
C LEU A 13 7.78 -23.17 -6.49
N LYS A 14 8.53 -24.13 -5.94
CA LYS A 14 8.06 -25.52 -5.74
C LYS A 14 7.63 -25.80 -4.31
N ARG A 15 8.15 -25.00 -3.37
CA ARG A 15 7.86 -25.06 -1.95
C ARG A 15 7.95 -23.66 -1.38
N LEU A 16 7.06 -23.33 -0.46
CA LEU A 16 7.08 -22.09 0.29
C LEU A 16 7.63 -22.35 1.68
N GLU A 17 8.62 -21.56 2.07
CA GLU A 17 9.25 -21.63 3.39
C GLU A 17 8.70 -20.52 4.29
N PRO A 18 8.52 -20.77 5.60
CA PRO A 18 8.14 -19.73 6.54
C PRO A 18 9.10 -18.54 6.52
N ARG A 19 8.57 -17.33 6.33
CA ARG A 19 9.35 -16.08 6.34
C ARG A 19 8.92 -15.19 7.50
N LYS A 20 9.87 -14.43 8.05
CA LYS A 20 9.61 -13.48 9.13
C LYS A 20 8.75 -12.33 8.63
N SER A 21 7.71 -12.00 9.39
CA SER A 21 6.74 -10.93 9.15
C SER A 21 6.40 -10.22 10.46
N THR A 22 5.40 -9.33 10.42
CA THR A 22 4.88 -8.62 11.60
C THR A 22 4.25 -9.55 12.64
N HIS A 23 3.62 -10.66 12.22
CA HIS A 23 2.88 -11.54 13.13
C HIS A 23 3.67 -12.79 13.56
N GLY A 24 4.81 -13.08 12.93
CA GLY A 24 5.64 -14.23 13.28
C GLY A 24 6.51 -14.68 12.12
N THR A 25 6.83 -15.98 12.07
CA THR A 25 7.56 -16.58 10.95
C THR A 25 6.68 -17.65 10.34
N TYR A 26 6.08 -17.36 9.19
CA TYR A 26 5.02 -18.19 8.61
C TYR A 26 5.05 -18.20 7.08
N VAL A 27 4.42 -19.23 6.50
CA VAL A 27 3.88 -19.18 5.14
C VAL A 27 2.49 -18.55 5.21
N TYR A 28 2.26 -17.48 4.45
CA TYR A 28 0.97 -16.79 4.39
C TYR A 28 0.16 -17.30 3.21
N ALA A 29 -1.15 -17.48 3.39
CA ALA A 29 -2.08 -17.79 2.32
C ALA A 29 -3.45 -17.16 2.63
N THR A 30 -4.36 -17.29 1.68
CA THR A 30 -5.75 -16.87 1.80
C THR A 30 -6.65 -17.86 1.08
N PRO A 31 -7.87 -18.14 1.58
CA PRO A 31 -8.83 -18.94 0.84
C PRO A 31 -9.34 -18.20 -0.43
N GLU A 32 -9.16 -16.89 -0.51
CA GLU A 32 -9.67 -16.05 -1.60
C GLU A 32 -8.60 -15.75 -2.64
N LYS A 33 -8.73 -16.32 -3.84
CA LYS A 33 -7.75 -16.13 -4.92
C LYS A 33 -7.57 -14.65 -5.31
N VAL A 34 -8.65 -13.86 -5.26
CA VAL A 34 -8.60 -12.41 -5.55
C VAL A 34 -7.74 -11.64 -4.54
N LEU A 35 -7.73 -12.07 -3.27
CA LEU A 35 -6.83 -11.51 -2.27
C LEU A 35 -5.39 -11.93 -2.50
N ALA A 36 -5.14 -13.18 -2.89
CA ALA A 36 -3.78 -13.62 -3.26
C ALA A 36 -3.22 -12.75 -4.40
N LEU A 37 -4.04 -12.44 -5.41
CA LEU A 37 -3.67 -11.51 -6.48
C LEU A 37 -3.35 -10.10 -5.94
N HIS A 38 -4.18 -9.56 -5.04
CA HIS A 38 -3.94 -8.26 -4.41
C HIS A 38 -2.63 -8.24 -3.58
N PHE A 39 -2.33 -9.33 -2.87
CA PHE A 39 -1.11 -9.46 -2.07
C PHE A 39 0.16 -9.61 -2.91
N SER A 40 0.05 -9.98 -4.18
CA SER A 40 1.15 -9.99 -5.13
C SER A 40 1.63 -8.60 -5.59
N LYS A 41 1.06 -7.52 -5.06
CA LYS A 41 1.50 -6.14 -5.33
C LYS A 41 2.98 -5.92 -4.99
N ARG A 42 3.64 -5.03 -5.74
CA ARG A 42 5.04 -4.62 -5.53
C ARG A 42 5.25 -3.87 -4.21
N CYS A 43 4.32 -2.98 -3.89
CA CYS A 43 4.40 -2.06 -2.75
C CYS A 43 2.99 -1.67 -2.29
N GLY A 44 2.88 -0.90 -1.21
CA GLY A 44 1.61 -0.41 -0.67
C GLY A 44 1.48 -0.65 0.82
N ASP A 45 0.98 0.36 1.51
CA ASP A 45 0.64 0.30 2.93
C ASP A 45 -0.73 0.96 3.18
N ASP A 46 -1.13 0.93 4.44
CA ASP A 46 -2.38 1.49 4.94
C ASP A 46 -2.58 2.99 4.70
N LEU A 47 -1.55 3.72 4.24
CA LEU A 47 -1.68 5.12 3.89
C LEU A 47 -2.09 5.32 2.43
N VAL A 48 -1.85 4.36 1.54
CA VAL A 48 -2.12 4.54 0.09
C VAL A 48 -3.34 3.78 -0.40
N TYR A 49 -3.80 2.78 0.34
CA TYR A 49 -5.02 2.04 0.00
C TYR A 49 -5.72 1.47 1.24
N ASP A 50 -6.97 1.06 1.05
CA ASP A 50 -7.69 0.16 1.96
C ASP A 50 -8.31 -0.99 1.15
N ILE A 51 -8.44 -2.17 1.77
CA ILE A 51 -9.14 -3.32 1.21
C ILE A 51 -10.01 -3.99 2.27
N GLY A 52 -11.25 -4.35 1.92
CA GLY A 52 -12.20 -4.91 2.88
C GLY A 52 -13.61 -5.04 2.33
N HIS A 53 -14.56 -5.42 3.18
CA HIS A 53 -15.99 -5.28 2.92
C HIS A 53 -16.49 -4.09 3.73
N PHE A 54 -16.65 -2.96 3.05
CA PHE A 54 -16.90 -1.65 3.65
C PHE A 54 -18.36 -1.23 3.55
N SER A 55 -19.00 -1.61 2.46
CA SER A 55 -20.42 -1.43 2.21
C SER A 55 -21.27 -2.31 3.13
N ILE A 56 -22.55 -1.97 3.23
CA ILE A 56 -23.52 -2.62 4.13
C ILE A 56 -23.69 -4.11 3.78
N GLU A 57 -23.44 -4.49 2.52
CA GLU A 57 -23.46 -5.87 2.03
C GLU A 57 -22.16 -6.58 2.42
N LYS A 58 -22.11 -7.11 3.65
CA LYS A 58 -20.91 -7.77 4.20
C LYS A 58 -20.44 -9.01 3.41
N ASP A 59 -21.31 -9.59 2.59
CA ASP A 59 -21.02 -10.75 1.73
C ASP A 59 -20.80 -10.34 0.24
N GLY A 60 -20.69 -9.05 -0.04
CA GLY A 60 -20.45 -8.51 -1.39
C GLY A 60 -19.01 -8.71 -1.87
N PRO A 61 -18.66 -8.19 -3.07
CA PRO A 61 -17.28 -8.23 -3.55
C PRO A 61 -16.32 -7.57 -2.56
N TRP A 62 -15.04 -7.93 -2.63
CA TRP A 62 -14.00 -7.16 -1.95
C TRP A 62 -14.01 -5.72 -2.47
N GLU A 63 -13.80 -4.74 -1.61
CA GLU A 63 -13.73 -3.34 -2.00
C GLU A 63 -12.31 -2.85 -1.81
N LEU A 64 -11.70 -2.34 -2.89
CA LEU A 64 -10.33 -1.85 -2.92
C LEU A 64 -10.36 -0.35 -3.19
N ILE A 65 -9.87 0.44 -2.25
CA ILE A 65 -9.94 1.91 -2.25
C ILE A 65 -8.55 2.49 -2.44
N GLU A 66 -8.40 3.38 -3.41
CA GLU A 66 -7.19 4.17 -3.62
C GLU A 66 -7.27 5.45 -2.77
N ASN A 67 -6.37 5.59 -1.80
CA ASN A 67 -6.37 6.74 -0.89
C ASN A 67 -5.45 7.88 -1.35
N VAL A 68 -4.59 7.64 -2.36
CA VAL A 68 -3.67 8.63 -2.91
C VAL A 68 -3.68 8.54 -4.45
N PRO A 69 -3.76 9.65 -5.20
CA PRO A 69 -3.87 9.63 -6.65
C PRO A 69 -2.74 8.84 -7.33
N GLY A 70 -3.12 7.87 -8.17
CA GLY A 70 -2.19 7.06 -8.96
C GLY A 70 -1.40 6.02 -8.17
N ALA A 71 -1.77 5.75 -6.91
CA ALA A 71 -1.10 4.75 -6.08
C ALA A 71 -1.25 3.33 -6.66
N PHE A 72 -2.39 2.99 -7.27
CA PHE A 72 -2.58 1.66 -7.86
C PHE A 72 -1.63 1.37 -9.02
N ASP A 73 -1.35 2.38 -9.84
CA ASP A 73 -0.38 2.23 -10.94
C ASP A 73 1.01 1.87 -10.40
N LYS A 74 1.39 2.40 -9.23
CA LYS A 74 2.65 2.04 -8.57
C LYS A 74 2.59 0.66 -7.92
N MET A 75 1.55 0.40 -7.13
CA MET A 75 1.37 -0.83 -6.36
C MET A 75 1.38 -2.08 -7.24
N TYR A 76 0.72 -2.04 -8.40
CA TYR A 76 0.50 -3.20 -9.25
C TYR A 76 1.39 -3.22 -10.50
N SER A 77 2.44 -2.39 -10.54
CA SER A 77 3.43 -2.32 -11.62
C SER A 77 4.43 -3.50 -11.64
N ASN A 78 3.92 -4.72 -11.54
CA ASN A 78 4.74 -5.92 -11.55
C ASN A 78 4.01 -7.13 -12.17
N SER A 79 4.79 -8.12 -12.58
CA SER A 79 4.30 -9.48 -12.76
C SER A 79 4.32 -10.22 -11.43
N SER A 80 3.59 -11.33 -11.35
CA SER A 80 3.54 -12.18 -10.17
C SER A 80 3.13 -13.61 -10.51
N SER A 81 3.11 -14.46 -9.50
CA SER A 81 2.54 -15.79 -9.54
C SER A 81 1.53 -15.97 -8.40
N ILE A 82 0.44 -16.69 -8.68
CA ILE A 82 -0.48 -17.19 -7.66
C ILE A 82 -0.25 -18.70 -7.52
N TYR A 83 0.03 -19.14 -6.30
CA TYR A 83 0.30 -20.53 -5.97
C TYR A 83 -0.91 -21.15 -5.29
N THR A 84 -1.30 -22.34 -5.76
CA THR A 84 -2.30 -23.17 -5.10
C THR A 84 -1.60 -24.10 -4.11
N LEU A 85 -2.07 -24.10 -2.87
CA LEU A 85 -1.47 -24.83 -1.76
C LEU A 85 -2.49 -25.75 -1.08
N PRO A 86 -2.03 -26.89 -0.53
CA PRO A 86 -2.85 -27.79 0.27
C PRO A 86 -3.12 -27.12 1.64
N LYS A 87 -4.39 -27.07 2.07
CA LYS A 87 -4.84 -26.27 3.24
C LYS A 87 -4.43 -26.85 4.60
N GLU A 88 -4.01 -28.10 4.67
CA GLU A 88 -3.97 -28.96 5.87
C GLU A 88 -3.14 -28.40 7.03
N THR A 89 -2.11 -27.60 6.73
CA THR A 89 -1.22 -27.00 7.75
C THR A 89 -1.56 -25.55 8.10
N PHE A 90 -2.54 -24.96 7.42
CA PHE A 90 -2.91 -23.56 7.61
C PHE A 90 -3.93 -23.39 8.74
N LYS A 91 -3.71 -22.35 9.55
CA LYS A 91 -4.61 -21.93 10.63
C LYS A 91 -4.87 -20.42 10.55
N ASP A 92 -6.04 -20.01 11.03
CA ASP A 92 -6.38 -18.60 11.20
C ASP A 92 -5.65 -18.04 12.43
N LEU A 93 -5.02 -16.88 12.29
CA LEU A 93 -4.40 -16.14 13.40
C LEU A 93 -5.39 -15.24 14.14
N HIS A 94 -6.65 -15.23 13.71
CA HIS A 94 -7.72 -14.38 14.21
C HIS A 94 -7.36 -12.89 14.17
N THR A 95 -6.67 -12.47 13.10
CA THR A 95 -6.33 -11.06 12.85
C THR A 95 -7.55 -10.22 12.42
N GLY A 96 -8.67 -10.88 12.12
CA GLY A 96 -9.88 -10.24 11.60
C GLY A 96 -9.81 -9.94 10.10
N PHE A 97 -8.76 -10.41 9.41
CA PHE A 97 -8.60 -10.34 7.97
C PHE A 97 -8.57 -11.76 7.36
N CYS A 98 -8.88 -11.90 6.08
CA CYS A 98 -8.97 -13.20 5.39
C CYS A 98 -7.58 -13.77 5.01
N GLU A 99 -6.70 -13.85 6.00
CA GLU A 99 -5.35 -14.41 5.93
C GLU A 99 -5.22 -15.59 6.88
N ILE A 100 -4.54 -16.63 6.44
CA ILE A 100 -4.24 -17.84 7.20
C ILE A 100 -2.75 -18.15 7.07
N VAL A 101 -2.20 -18.84 8.06
CA VAL A 101 -0.76 -19.07 8.15
C VAL A 101 -0.41 -20.53 8.41
N SER A 102 0.75 -20.95 7.90
CA SER A 102 1.40 -22.21 8.26
C SER A 102 2.76 -21.96 8.90
N GLU A 103 3.05 -22.70 9.98
CA GLU A 103 4.35 -22.68 10.68
C GLU A 103 5.40 -23.56 9.99
N VAL A 104 4.95 -24.42 9.08
CA VAL A 104 5.81 -25.33 8.35
C VAL A 104 5.85 -24.92 6.88
N SER A 105 6.88 -25.38 6.20
CA SER A 105 6.96 -25.28 4.75
C SER A 105 5.80 -26.00 4.07
N VAL A 106 5.37 -25.51 2.91
CA VAL A 106 4.26 -26.11 2.16
C VAL A 106 4.65 -26.30 0.69
N ASP A 107 4.44 -27.51 0.18
CA ASP A 107 4.67 -27.84 -1.23
C ASP A 107 3.59 -27.22 -2.13
N VAL A 108 4.01 -26.72 -3.29
CA VAL A 108 3.13 -26.09 -4.27
C VAL A 108 2.42 -27.15 -5.12
N ILE A 109 1.08 -27.06 -5.21
CA ILE A 109 0.29 -27.92 -6.10
C ILE A 109 0.39 -27.41 -7.55
N SER A 110 0.16 -26.11 -7.73
CA SER A 110 0.18 -25.47 -9.04
C SER A 110 0.56 -24.00 -8.93
N GLU A 111 0.99 -23.45 -10.06
CA GLU A 111 1.34 -22.05 -10.22
C GLU A 111 0.56 -21.46 -11.39
N GLU A 112 -0.01 -20.27 -11.19
CA GLU A 112 -0.60 -19.46 -12.25
C GLU A 112 0.19 -18.16 -12.38
N TYR A 113 0.87 -17.98 -13.51
CA TYR A 113 1.63 -16.77 -13.79
C TYR A 113 0.70 -15.62 -14.22
N CYS A 114 0.94 -14.46 -13.64
CA CYS A 114 0.24 -13.22 -13.91
C CYS A 114 1.25 -12.21 -14.50
N ASN A 115 1.16 -11.96 -15.81
CA ASN A 115 2.06 -11.04 -16.51
C ASN A 115 2.03 -9.62 -15.94
N ASN A 116 0.86 -9.16 -15.53
CA ASN A 116 0.64 -7.84 -14.98
C ASN A 116 -0.47 -7.91 -13.92
N VAL A 117 -0.11 -7.61 -12.67
CA VAL A 117 -1.06 -7.70 -11.53
C VAL A 117 -2.25 -6.76 -11.72
N TRP A 118 -2.02 -5.57 -12.28
CA TRP A 118 -3.10 -4.60 -12.49
C TRP A 118 -4.15 -5.10 -13.47
N GLU A 119 -3.73 -5.69 -14.59
CA GLU A 119 -4.65 -6.33 -15.54
C GLU A 119 -5.45 -7.46 -14.88
N GLY A 120 -4.81 -8.23 -14.00
CA GLY A 120 -5.50 -9.25 -13.20
C GLY A 120 -6.57 -8.65 -12.29
N ILE A 121 -6.26 -7.56 -11.60
CA ILE A 121 -7.20 -6.87 -10.69
C ILE A 121 -8.39 -6.30 -11.48
N LEU A 122 -8.16 -5.69 -12.65
CA LEU A 122 -9.24 -5.20 -13.53
C LEU A 122 -10.11 -6.34 -14.07
N LYS A 123 -9.52 -7.50 -14.36
CA LYS A 123 -10.29 -8.70 -14.75
C LYS A 123 -11.17 -9.18 -13.59
N ALA A 124 -10.64 -9.25 -12.37
CA ALA A 124 -11.40 -9.62 -11.18
C ALA A 124 -12.54 -8.62 -10.91
N GLU A 125 -12.36 -7.34 -11.21
CA GLU A 125 -13.42 -6.33 -11.13
C GLU A 125 -14.55 -6.61 -12.12
N LYS A 126 -14.20 -6.90 -13.38
CA LYS A 126 -15.19 -7.26 -14.40
C LYS A 126 -15.96 -8.54 -14.06
N GLU A 127 -15.35 -9.46 -13.32
CA GLU A 127 -15.95 -10.71 -12.84
C GLU A 127 -16.78 -10.51 -11.55
N GLY A 128 -16.80 -9.31 -10.98
CA GLY A 128 -17.55 -8.99 -9.76
C GLY A 128 -16.95 -9.58 -8.49
N LEU A 129 -15.65 -9.90 -8.48
CA LEU A 129 -14.93 -10.43 -7.32
C LEU A 129 -14.37 -9.31 -6.43
N ILE A 130 -14.04 -8.18 -7.05
CA ILE A 130 -13.55 -6.97 -6.40
C ILE A 130 -14.23 -5.74 -7.00
N LYS A 131 -14.38 -4.68 -6.23
CA LYS A 131 -14.89 -3.38 -6.67
C LYS A 131 -13.82 -2.35 -6.39
N ILE A 132 -13.43 -1.60 -7.42
CA ILE A 132 -12.32 -0.65 -7.32
C ILE A 132 -12.86 0.76 -7.17
N TYR A 133 -12.41 1.46 -6.15
CA TYR A 133 -12.67 2.88 -5.95
C TYR A 133 -11.36 3.64 -6.18
N ARG A 134 -11.19 4.21 -7.38
CA ARG A 134 -10.05 5.07 -7.70
C ARG A 134 -10.20 6.43 -7.03
N TYR A 135 -9.08 7.02 -6.63
CA TYR A 135 -9.08 8.31 -5.96
C TYR A 135 -9.78 9.39 -6.82
N PRO A 136 -10.60 10.28 -6.24
CA PRO A 136 -10.94 10.42 -4.82
C PRO A 136 -12.22 9.65 -4.41
N ASN A 137 -12.70 8.72 -5.22
CA ASN A 137 -13.95 8.02 -4.96
C ASN A 137 -13.80 7.03 -3.81
N LYS A 138 -14.88 6.85 -3.03
CA LYS A 138 -14.95 5.93 -1.89
C LYS A 138 -16.32 5.26 -1.80
N PRO A 139 -16.44 4.12 -1.09
CA PRO A 139 -17.73 3.53 -0.74
C PRO A 139 -18.58 4.47 0.11
N THR A 140 -19.89 4.24 0.12
CA THR A 140 -20.82 4.93 1.01
C THR A 140 -20.43 4.74 2.47
N GLY A 141 -20.44 5.82 3.26
CA GLY A 141 -20.11 5.81 4.69
C GLY A 141 -18.68 6.22 5.03
N PHE A 142 -17.78 6.30 4.04
CA PHE A 142 -16.45 6.89 4.21
C PHE A 142 -16.53 8.42 4.24
N LYS A 143 -15.59 9.06 4.95
CA LYS A 143 -15.47 10.51 4.96
C LYS A 143 -14.89 10.99 3.63
N HIS A 144 -15.60 11.89 2.97
CA HIS A 144 -15.19 12.46 1.68
C HIS A 144 -13.86 13.23 1.74
N ASP A 145 -13.49 13.74 2.91
CA ASP A 145 -12.23 14.47 3.10
C ASP A 145 -11.03 13.54 3.37
N GLY A 146 -11.22 12.22 3.37
CA GLY A 146 -10.17 11.24 3.59
C GLY A 146 -9.76 11.04 5.05
N SER A 147 -10.38 11.72 6.02
CA SER A 147 -9.94 11.69 7.42
C SER A 147 -10.21 10.38 8.17
N ASP A 148 -10.80 9.37 7.53
CA ASP A 148 -10.92 8.00 8.05
C ASP A 148 -9.55 7.38 8.41
N ILE A 149 -8.50 7.78 7.68
CA ILE A 149 -7.12 7.37 7.95
C ILE A 149 -6.66 7.76 9.35
N LEU A 150 -7.14 8.90 9.88
CA LEU A 150 -6.79 9.37 11.22
C LEU A 150 -7.47 8.54 12.31
N ASP A 151 -8.66 8.01 12.04
CA ASP A 151 -9.34 7.09 12.97
C ASP A 151 -8.61 5.75 13.06
N LYS A 152 -8.03 5.29 11.95
CA LYS A 152 -7.13 4.13 11.91
C LYS A 152 -5.88 4.37 12.77
N TRP A 153 -5.29 5.57 12.69
CA TRP A 153 -4.15 5.95 13.52
C TRP A 153 -4.50 6.01 15.02
N ARG A 154 -5.66 6.57 15.38
CA ARG A 154 -6.18 6.51 16.77
C ARG A 154 -6.34 5.08 17.25
N ARG A 155 -6.86 4.19 16.41
CA ARG A 155 -6.96 2.76 16.74
C ARG A 155 -5.58 2.13 16.96
N TYR A 156 -4.61 2.42 16.08
CA TYR A 156 -3.22 1.96 16.21
C TYR A 156 -2.57 2.41 17.52
N LYS A 157 -2.74 3.67 17.92
CA LYS A 157 -2.24 4.15 19.22
C LYS A 157 -2.98 3.51 20.39
N ASN A 158 -4.32 3.56 20.37
CA ASN A 158 -5.11 3.26 21.57
C ASN A 158 -5.29 1.77 21.82
N VAL A 159 -5.47 0.98 20.75
CA VAL A 159 -5.70 -0.47 20.83
C VAL A 159 -4.39 -1.23 20.72
N PHE A 160 -3.60 -0.93 19.68
CA PHE A 160 -2.38 -1.68 19.38
C PHE A 160 -1.13 -1.10 20.04
N LYS A 161 -1.27 -0.01 20.82
CA LYS A 161 -0.17 0.64 21.55
C LYS A 161 1.02 1.00 20.65
N LYS A 162 0.73 1.33 19.38
CA LYS A 162 1.74 1.79 18.43
C LYS A 162 2.19 3.19 18.81
N GLU A 163 3.50 3.36 19.00
CA GLU A 163 4.12 4.68 19.07
C GLU A 163 4.45 5.20 17.67
N PHE A 164 4.18 6.48 17.45
CA PHE A 164 4.42 7.15 16.18
C PHE A 164 5.65 8.04 16.28
N THR A 165 6.43 8.05 15.21
CA THR A 165 7.61 8.90 15.07
C THR A 165 7.28 10.13 14.24
N ARG A 166 8.13 11.17 14.31
CA ARG A 166 8.03 12.32 13.40
C ARG A 166 8.04 11.89 11.92
N ASN A 167 8.78 10.85 11.58
CA ASN A 167 8.84 10.35 10.20
C ASN A 167 7.51 9.72 9.75
N ASP A 168 6.77 9.08 10.66
CA ASP A 168 5.42 8.57 10.36
C ASP A 168 4.50 9.74 10.01
N PHE A 169 4.48 10.78 10.85
CA PHE A 169 3.68 12.00 10.60
C PHE A 169 4.11 12.71 9.31
N ASN A 170 5.41 12.84 9.05
CA ASN A 170 5.93 13.38 7.79
C ASN A 170 5.41 12.58 6.59
N ARG A 171 5.37 11.24 6.68
CA ARG A 171 4.83 10.38 5.62
C ARG A 171 3.33 10.60 5.43
N LEU A 172 2.58 10.78 6.52
CA LEU A 172 1.15 11.05 6.48
C LEU A 172 0.84 12.34 5.73
N ILE A 173 1.45 13.48 6.10
CA ILE A 173 1.18 14.76 5.42
C ILE A 173 1.74 14.82 4.00
N TYR A 174 2.80 14.07 3.72
CA TYR A 174 3.38 13.95 2.38
C TYR A 174 2.41 13.27 1.40
N LEU A 175 1.71 12.23 1.85
CA LEU A 175 0.70 11.53 1.04
C LEU A 175 -0.68 12.20 1.08
N HIS A 176 -1.05 12.77 2.23
CA HIS A 176 -2.36 13.35 2.53
C HIS A 176 -2.25 14.82 2.95
N PRO A 177 -1.72 15.71 2.09
CA PRO A 177 -1.48 17.12 2.42
C PRO A 177 -2.77 17.86 2.80
N ASN A 178 -3.92 17.43 2.28
CA ASN A 178 -5.24 17.95 2.64
C ASN A 178 -5.61 17.75 4.12
N LEU A 179 -4.96 16.81 4.82
CA LEU A 179 -5.23 16.53 6.22
C LEU A 179 -4.33 17.31 7.18
N MET A 180 -3.43 18.19 6.69
CA MET A 180 -2.39 18.84 7.51
C MET A 180 -2.90 19.42 8.83
N GLN A 181 -3.99 20.18 8.82
CA GLN A 181 -4.57 20.75 10.05
C GLN A 181 -5.01 19.64 11.02
N LYS A 182 -5.73 18.63 10.54
CA LYS A 182 -6.19 17.51 11.38
C LYS A 182 -5.03 16.64 11.87
N VAL A 183 -3.94 16.58 11.12
CA VAL A 183 -2.71 15.90 11.54
C VAL A 183 -2.02 16.67 12.68
N ASN A 184 -2.01 18.00 12.63
CA ASN A 184 -1.54 18.82 13.76
C ASN A 184 -2.38 18.59 15.02
N GLU A 185 -3.71 18.57 14.89
CA GLU A 185 -4.63 18.25 15.99
C GLU A 185 -4.38 16.83 16.54
N LEU A 186 -4.14 15.85 15.66
CA LEU A 186 -3.82 14.48 16.06
C LEU A 186 -2.46 14.38 16.77
N ALA A 187 -1.45 15.13 16.32
CA ALA A 187 -0.15 15.16 16.95
C ALA A 187 -0.25 15.69 18.39
N GLU A 188 -1.00 16.78 18.59
CA GLU A 188 -1.31 17.34 19.91
C GLU A 188 -2.10 16.36 20.77
N GLU A 189 -3.16 15.73 20.22
CA GLU A 189 -3.94 14.67 20.89
C GLU A 189 -3.03 13.53 21.40
N PHE A 190 -1.99 13.20 20.62
CA PHE A 190 -1.06 12.13 20.94
C PHE A 190 0.10 12.56 21.85
N GLY A 191 0.18 13.86 22.20
CA GLY A 191 1.22 14.44 23.06
C GLY A 191 2.53 14.78 22.34
N TYR A 192 2.52 14.91 21.02
CA TYR A 192 3.66 15.38 20.24
C TYR A 192 3.60 16.91 20.05
N ASP A 193 4.77 17.54 19.99
CA ASP A 193 4.94 18.98 19.78
C ASP A 193 5.08 19.38 18.30
N TYR A 194 4.79 18.44 17.39
CA TYR A 194 4.89 18.67 15.96
C TYR A 194 3.75 19.56 15.48
N ARG A 195 4.10 20.60 14.74
CA ARG A 195 3.16 21.43 14.00
C ARG A 195 3.71 21.64 12.59
N TYR A 196 2.89 21.28 11.62
CA TYR A 196 3.20 21.36 10.20
C TYR A 196 2.55 22.59 9.60
N GLU A 197 3.32 23.28 8.76
CA GLU A 197 2.89 24.36 7.89
C GLU A 197 3.19 23.98 6.43
N PRO A 198 2.54 24.61 5.43
CA PRO A 198 2.71 24.23 4.02
C PRO A 198 4.18 24.14 3.58
N ASN A 199 5.03 25.07 4.00
CA ASN A 199 6.45 25.09 3.64
C ASN A 199 7.25 23.87 4.15
N ASP A 200 6.79 23.16 5.18
CA ASP A 200 7.43 21.93 5.63
C ASP A 200 7.38 20.82 4.57
N LEU A 201 6.36 20.84 3.70
CA LEU A 201 6.22 19.87 2.61
C LEU A 201 7.39 19.94 1.62
N ILE A 202 8.04 21.10 1.44
CA ILE A 202 9.20 21.22 0.55
C ILE A 202 10.35 20.34 1.07
N ASN A 203 10.68 20.46 2.35
CA ASN A 203 11.76 19.69 2.96
C ASN A 203 11.41 18.20 3.04
N ILE A 204 10.14 17.88 3.32
CA ILE A 204 9.68 16.48 3.37
C ILE A 204 9.72 15.86 1.97
N PHE A 205 9.27 16.57 0.93
CA PHE A 205 9.29 16.10 -0.44
C PHE A 205 10.74 15.85 -0.92
N GLN A 206 11.66 16.78 -0.59
CA GLN A 206 13.08 16.59 -0.86
C GLN A 206 13.66 15.36 -0.14
N ASP A 207 13.39 15.15 1.16
CA ASP A 207 13.85 13.95 1.88
C ASP A 207 13.35 12.65 1.22
N ARG A 208 12.11 12.64 0.73
CA ARG A 208 11.55 11.47 0.02
C ARG A 208 12.24 11.23 -1.31
N ILE A 209 12.53 12.27 -2.08
CA ILE A 209 13.35 12.16 -3.30
C ILE A 209 14.73 11.57 -2.98
N GLU A 210 15.42 12.11 -1.98
CA GLU A 210 16.75 11.62 -1.59
C GLU A 210 16.73 10.15 -1.12
N ARG A 211 15.66 9.72 -0.44
CA ARG A 211 15.45 8.30 -0.11
C ARG A 211 15.23 7.46 -1.36
N GLN A 212 14.36 7.90 -2.26
CA GLN A 212 14.07 7.19 -3.50
C GLN A 212 15.34 7.00 -4.34
N LEU A 213 16.18 8.03 -4.47
CA LEU A 213 17.42 7.98 -5.24
C LEU A 213 18.52 7.13 -4.60
N ARG A 214 18.42 6.82 -3.30
CA ARG A 214 19.32 5.88 -2.60
C ARG A 214 18.89 4.43 -2.76
N ASP A 215 17.59 4.19 -2.91
CA ASP A 215 17.00 2.87 -3.07
C ASP A 215 15.81 2.96 -4.04
N LEU A 216 16.10 2.68 -5.32
CA LEU A 216 15.11 2.75 -6.40
C LEU A 216 14.01 1.68 -6.28
N ASP A 217 14.28 0.59 -5.55
CA ASP A 217 13.30 -0.48 -5.36
C ASP A 217 12.27 -0.11 -4.29
N HIS A 218 12.64 0.76 -3.35
CA HIS A 218 11.77 1.22 -2.27
C HIS A 218 10.90 2.42 -2.65
N GLU A 219 9.71 2.14 -3.19
CA GLU A 219 8.73 3.16 -3.63
C GLU A 219 8.39 4.19 -2.52
N GLN A 220 8.70 5.45 -2.79
CA GLN A 220 8.39 6.61 -1.95
C GLN A 220 7.13 7.37 -2.38
N TYR A 221 6.45 6.95 -3.45
CA TYR A 221 5.26 7.58 -4.00
C TYR A 221 5.47 9.04 -4.45
N ILE A 222 6.64 9.34 -5.04
CA ILE A 222 7.02 10.72 -5.44
C ILE A 222 6.00 11.33 -6.40
N ASP A 223 5.64 10.61 -7.47
CA ASP A 223 4.69 11.08 -8.48
C ASP A 223 3.30 11.34 -7.86
N CYS A 224 2.87 10.44 -6.97
CA CYS A 224 1.58 10.54 -6.28
C CYS A 224 1.53 11.73 -5.33
N ALA A 225 2.59 11.92 -4.53
CA ALA A 225 2.69 13.04 -3.60
C ALA A 225 2.83 14.37 -4.33
N TYR A 226 3.54 14.42 -5.46
CA TYR A 226 3.60 15.60 -6.33
C TYR A 226 2.18 16.05 -6.73
N ILE A 227 1.36 15.12 -7.24
CA ILE A 227 -0.02 15.41 -7.61
C ILE A 227 -0.82 15.93 -6.41
N SER A 228 -0.77 15.23 -5.28
CA SER A 228 -1.49 15.64 -4.07
C SER A 228 -1.07 17.01 -3.57
N ILE A 229 0.23 17.26 -3.39
CA ILE A 229 0.76 18.51 -2.83
C ILE A 229 0.38 19.69 -3.73
N CYS A 230 0.62 19.59 -5.04
CA CYS A 230 0.29 20.65 -5.99
C CYS A 230 -1.22 20.92 -6.07
N SER A 231 -2.06 19.90 -5.83
CA SER A 231 -3.51 20.07 -5.83
C SER A 231 -4.03 20.83 -4.60
N PHE A 232 -3.40 20.67 -3.43
CA PHE A 232 -3.88 21.25 -2.18
C PHE A 232 -3.12 22.51 -1.75
N PHE A 233 -1.88 22.68 -2.21
CA PHE A 233 -1.01 23.82 -1.91
C PHE A 233 -0.39 24.38 -3.20
N PRO A 234 -1.20 25.00 -4.09
CA PRO A 234 -0.72 25.52 -5.37
C PRO A 234 0.37 26.58 -5.23
N GLU A 235 0.44 27.27 -4.10
CA GLU A 235 1.51 28.22 -3.77
C GLU A 235 2.90 27.56 -3.67
N LEU A 236 2.96 26.26 -3.41
CA LEU A 236 4.22 25.50 -3.32
C LEU A 236 4.70 24.98 -4.68
N ILE A 237 3.86 25.02 -5.73
CA ILE A 237 4.16 24.49 -7.07
C ILE A 237 5.53 24.95 -7.58
N PRO A 238 5.92 26.24 -7.51
CA PRO A 238 7.21 26.66 -8.04
C PRO A 238 8.40 25.89 -7.47
N LYS A 239 8.35 25.55 -6.16
CA LYS A 239 9.44 24.84 -5.50
C LYS A 239 9.31 23.31 -5.61
N ILE A 240 8.09 22.80 -5.53
CA ILE A 240 7.81 21.36 -5.64
C ILE A 240 8.07 20.87 -7.07
N ASP A 241 7.71 21.64 -8.10
CA ASP A 241 7.99 21.30 -9.49
C ASP A 241 9.50 21.30 -9.77
N GLU A 242 10.26 22.29 -9.27
CA GLU A 242 11.73 22.29 -9.36
C GLU A 242 12.34 20.99 -8.82
N LEU A 243 11.93 20.57 -7.62
CA LEU A 243 12.38 19.32 -7.00
C LEU A 243 11.93 18.09 -7.79
N TYR A 244 10.70 18.10 -8.31
CA TYR A 244 10.15 17.00 -9.08
C TYR A 244 10.87 16.82 -10.43
N GLN A 245 11.16 17.92 -11.15
CA GLN A 245 11.94 17.85 -12.39
C GLN A 245 13.37 17.35 -12.13
N TYR A 246 13.99 17.80 -11.04
CA TYR A 246 15.29 17.25 -10.61
C TYR A 246 15.21 15.73 -10.39
N TYR A 247 14.19 15.25 -9.66
CA TYR A 247 13.98 13.83 -9.44
C TYR A 247 13.82 13.05 -10.75
N LYS A 248 12.98 13.53 -11.68
CA LYS A 248 12.75 12.88 -12.98
C LYS A 248 14.04 12.77 -13.78
N GLN A 249 14.84 13.83 -13.82
CA GLN A 249 16.15 13.83 -14.49
C GLN A 249 17.10 12.83 -13.84
N ALA A 250 17.20 12.82 -12.51
CA ALA A 250 18.09 11.92 -11.77
C ALA A 250 17.73 10.43 -11.99
N ILE A 251 16.44 10.09 -12.00
CA ILE A 251 15.98 8.72 -12.31
C ILE A 251 16.38 8.31 -13.73
N MET A 252 16.14 9.18 -14.72
CA MET A 252 16.50 8.89 -16.11
C MET A 252 18.00 8.61 -16.28
N GLU A 253 18.85 9.37 -15.61
CA GLU A 253 20.31 9.19 -15.65
C GLU A 253 20.77 7.88 -14.98
N GLN A 254 20.17 7.52 -13.84
CA GLN A 254 20.49 6.28 -13.14
C GLN A 254 20.06 5.05 -13.95
N GLU A 255 18.85 5.06 -14.51
CA GLU A 255 18.35 3.96 -15.35
C GLU A 255 19.19 3.79 -16.63
N ALA A 256 19.61 4.90 -17.26
CA ALA A 256 20.49 4.86 -18.42
C ALA A 256 21.84 4.22 -18.07
N THR A 257 22.38 4.53 -16.89
CA THR A 257 23.66 3.98 -16.41
C THR A 257 23.56 2.49 -16.07
N GLN A 258 22.43 2.04 -15.51
CA GLN A 258 22.20 0.62 -15.22
C GLN A 258 22.08 -0.24 -16.48
N LYS A 259 21.52 0.29 -17.57
CA LYS A 259 21.39 -0.42 -18.86
C LYS A 259 22.71 -0.61 -19.61
N LEU A 260 23.76 0.11 -19.23
CA LEU A 260 25.10 0.03 -19.84
C LEU A 260 26.05 -0.94 -19.10
N LYS A 261 25.60 -1.53 -17.99
CA LYS A 261 26.34 -2.52 -17.21
C LYS A 261 25.77 -3.91 -17.46
#